data_AF-A0A9D6DVR3-F1
#
_entry.id   AF-A0A9D6DVR3-F1
#
_cell.length_a   1.000
_cell.length_b   1.000
_cell.length_c   1.000
_cell.angle_alpha   90.00
_cell.angle_beta   90.00
_cell.angle_gamma   90.00
#
_symmetry.space_group_name_H-M   'P 1'
#
loop_
_entity.id
_entity.type
_entity.pdbx_description
1 polymer ?
#
loop_
_entity_poly.entity_id
_entity_poly.type
_entity_poly.pdbx_seq_one_letter_code
_entity_poly.pdbx_strand_id
1 'polypeptide(L)'
;MGEGTMAVSASARDGLTTFPADENRLRKTCGAVGAGIGSLVGRLTVLPTAGALAGAAAGSFLGPVGTVTGGILGGLGGLVVELHGKFRGIFPAGRVVGGTIGGALGIVVGSVLDHSPVKPRPSEALACETQGFSFKGLLRHIADAAYTSHPKLSQEKAREIGQLVRPGDVLVTNNEELLDFEIPLFLMAAQGNWTHTALYEGDGKVIESLGSKGVIERSLDELITTNHHAMILRPAYSSPDGPEKAIETAKGFLGRPYDGKFSLKSDDKVYCIEHTYKAVKGGGPELRLSPTKLFGYPVVTPKTFIVSPDLQVIYSTGSSFFLNYLSKFD
;
A
#
# COMPACT_ATOMS: atom_id res chain seq x y z
N MET A 1 -14.54 -17.34 24.88
CA MET A 1 -14.12 -16.13 25.60
C MET A 1 -12.61 -16.03 25.39
N GLY A 2 -12.15 -15.48 24.28
CA GLY A 2 -11.91 -14.05 24.09
C GLY A 2 -10.41 -13.88 23.82
N GLU A 3 -9.90 -14.52 22.76
CA GLU A 3 -8.49 -14.42 22.37
C GLU A 3 -8.27 -13.11 21.62
N GLY A 4 -7.53 -12.21 22.27
CA GLY A 4 -7.11 -10.94 21.71
C GLY A 4 -6.26 -11.20 20.47
N THR A 5 -6.69 -10.60 19.36
CA THR A 5 -5.87 -10.43 18.17
C THR A 5 -4.65 -9.62 18.60
N MET A 6 -3.53 -10.29 18.89
CA MET A 6 -2.25 -9.61 19.02
C MET A 6 -1.97 -8.99 17.66
N ALA A 7 -2.18 -7.67 17.57
CA ALA A 7 -1.54 -6.87 16.56
C ALA A 7 -0.05 -7.19 16.67
N VAL A 8 0.49 -7.92 15.69
CA VAL A 8 1.92 -8.00 15.47
C VAL A 8 2.36 -6.57 15.23
N SER A 9 2.74 -5.91 16.31
CA SER A 9 3.26 -4.56 16.32
C SER A 9 4.48 -4.58 15.43
N ALA A 10 4.51 -3.67 14.46
CA ALA A 10 5.63 -3.46 13.57
C ALA A 10 6.87 -3.09 14.40
N SER A 11 7.65 -4.07 14.84
CA SER A 11 8.94 -3.88 15.51
C SER A 11 10.13 -4.18 14.56
N ALA A 12 9.94 -3.97 13.26
CA ALA A 12 11.08 -3.85 12.34
C ALA A 12 11.80 -2.48 12.45
N ARG A 13 11.36 -1.58 13.34
CA ARG A 13 12.02 -0.29 13.66
C ARG A 13 12.54 -0.22 15.11
N ASP A 14 12.99 -1.35 15.68
CA ASP A 14 13.59 -1.43 17.03
C ASP A 14 14.94 -0.69 17.18
N GLY A 15 15.36 0.05 16.15
CA GLY A 15 16.50 0.98 16.17
C GLY A 15 16.09 2.44 15.96
N LEU A 16 14.91 2.87 16.41
CA LEU A 16 14.48 4.27 16.40
C LEU A 16 15.45 5.10 17.27
N THR A 17 16.55 5.53 16.65
CA THR A 17 17.40 6.60 17.16
C THR A 17 16.49 7.78 17.45
N THR A 18 16.61 8.34 18.65
CA THR A 18 15.88 9.57 19.01
C THR A 18 16.28 10.64 18.01
N PHE A 19 15.39 10.96 17.06
CA PHE A 19 15.64 12.02 16.11
C PHE A 19 15.80 13.35 16.87
N PRO A 20 16.77 14.19 16.49
CA PRO A 20 16.87 15.52 17.09
C PRO A 20 15.55 16.27 16.90
N ALA A 21 15.17 17.06 17.91
CA ALA A 21 13.96 17.86 17.84
C ALA A 21 14.03 18.82 16.64
N ASP A 22 13.27 18.54 15.58
CA ASP A 22 13.12 19.45 14.44
C ASP A 22 12.04 20.49 14.79
N GLU A 23 12.45 21.76 14.91
CA GLU A 23 11.55 22.88 15.19
C GLU A 23 10.45 23.06 14.13
N ASN A 24 10.62 22.48 12.93
CA ASN A 24 9.65 22.53 11.84
C ASN A 24 8.90 21.21 11.64
N ARG A 25 9.00 20.26 12.58
CA ARG A 25 8.40 18.92 12.47
C ARG A 25 6.92 18.97 12.12
N LEU A 26 6.13 19.77 12.83
CA LEU A 26 4.68 19.84 12.60
C LEU A 26 4.34 20.50 11.26
N ARG A 27 5.04 21.59 10.90
CA ARG A 27 4.91 22.25 9.60
C ARG A 27 5.18 21.30 8.43
N LYS A 28 6.24 20.49 8.51
CA LYS A 28 6.57 19.49 7.49
C LYS A 28 5.51 18.40 7.40
N THR A 29 5.12 17.82 8.53
CA THR A 29 4.07 16.80 8.57
C THR A 29 2.75 17.30 8.03
N CYS A 30 2.27 18.47 8.48
CA CYS A 30 1.03 19.06 7.97
C CYS A 30 1.12 19.40 6.48
N GLY A 31 2.28 19.88 6.01
CA GLY A 31 2.55 20.13 4.60
C GLY A 31 2.46 18.86 3.74
N ALA A 32 3.16 17.80 4.12
CA ALA A 32 3.12 16.51 3.42
C ALA A 32 1.72 15.90 3.42
N VAL A 33 1.07 15.88 4.59
CA VAL A 33 -0.33 15.42 4.75
C VAL A 33 -1.27 16.21 3.85
N GLY A 34 -1.16 17.54 3.87
CA GLY A 34 -1.97 18.41 3.06
C GLY A 34 -1.76 18.14 1.57
N ALA A 35 -0.50 17.94 1.14
CA ALA A 35 -0.17 17.59 -0.23
C ALA A 35 -0.75 16.24 -0.64
N GLY A 36 -0.62 15.22 0.21
CA GLY A 36 -1.23 13.91 0.00
C GLY A 36 -2.74 14.01 -0.17
N ILE A 37 -3.45 14.57 0.82
CA ILE A 37 -4.91 14.71 0.77
C ILE A 37 -5.33 15.51 -0.46
N GLY A 38 -4.68 16.65 -0.71
CA GLY A 38 -4.98 17.49 -1.87
C GLY A 38 -4.79 16.76 -3.19
N SER A 39 -3.72 15.98 -3.34
CA SER A 39 -3.45 15.16 -4.53
C SER A 39 -4.48 14.05 -4.70
N LEU A 40 -4.84 13.35 -3.62
CA LEU A 40 -5.83 12.28 -3.65
C LEU A 40 -7.21 12.81 -4.02
N VAL A 41 -7.64 13.90 -3.37
CA VAL A 41 -8.89 14.60 -3.70
C VAL A 41 -8.84 15.09 -5.14
N GLY A 42 -7.78 15.78 -5.56
CA GLY A 42 -7.63 16.26 -6.93
C GLY A 42 -7.67 15.17 -8.01
N ARG A 43 -7.30 13.92 -7.68
CA ARG A 43 -7.50 12.75 -8.56
C ARG A 43 -8.94 12.24 -8.56
N LEU A 44 -9.61 12.24 -7.41
CA LEU A 44 -10.93 11.66 -7.21
C LEU A 44 -12.09 12.61 -7.53
N THR A 45 -11.84 13.91 -7.67
CA THR A 45 -12.85 14.96 -7.91
C THR A 45 -13.52 14.94 -9.27
N VAL A 46 -13.25 13.91 -10.09
CA VAL A 46 -14.21 13.46 -11.10
C VAL A 46 -15.54 13.03 -10.45
N LEU A 47 -15.56 12.74 -9.14
CA LEU A 47 -16.71 12.39 -8.30
C LEU A 47 -16.74 13.26 -7.03
N PRO A 48 -17.61 14.29 -6.93
CA PRO A 48 -17.64 15.25 -5.81
C PRO A 48 -17.77 14.60 -4.42
N THR A 49 -18.52 13.51 -4.31
CA THR A 49 -18.72 12.77 -3.06
C THR A 49 -17.50 11.98 -2.59
N ALA A 50 -16.63 11.57 -3.52
CA ALA A 50 -15.43 10.81 -3.20
C ALA A 50 -14.35 11.68 -2.54
N GLY A 51 -14.27 12.97 -2.89
CA GLY A 51 -13.29 13.91 -2.32
C GLY A 51 -13.52 14.18 -0.83
N ALA A 52 -14.76 14.41 -0.42
CA ALA A 52 -15.10 14.64 0.99
C ALA A 52 -14.84 13.40 1.86
N LEU A 53 -15.18 12.21 1.35
CA LEU A 53 -14.91 10.94 2.04
C LEU A 53 -13.40 10.65 2.14
N ALA A 54 -12.64 10.91 1.08
CA ALA A 54 -11.19 10.75 1.10
C ALA A 54 -10.51 11.71 2.11
N GLY A 55 -10.94 12.96 2.16
CA GLY A 55 -10.44 13.94 3.13
C GLY A 55 -10.77 13.59 4.58
N ALA A 56 -12.00 13.14 4.85
CA ALA A 56 -12.42 12.70 6.18
C ALA A 56 -11.72 11.40 6.62
N ALA A 57 -11.61 10.42 5.71
CA ALA A 57 -10.90 9.16 5.97
C ALA A 57 -9.42 9.43 6.27
N ALA A 58 -8.72 10.15 5.39
CA ALA A 58 -7.33 10.52 5.62
C ALA A 58 -7.14 11.30 6.93
N GLY A 59 -8.08 12.21 7.25
CA GLY A 59 -8.03 12.97 8.48
C GLY A 59 -8.14 12.11 9.75
N SER A 60 -9.02 11.10 9.74
CA SER A 60 -9.20 10.18 10.87
C SER A 60 -7.97 9.30 11.15
N PHE A 61 -7.23 8.89 10.12
CA PHE A 61 -6.02 8.05 10.26
C PHE A 61 -4.83 8.79 10.87
N LEU A 62 -4.81 10.11 10.74
CA LEU A 62 -3.73 10.99 11.15
C LEU A 62 -3.98 11.62 12.54
N GLY A 63 -4.98 11.11 13.26
CA GLY A 63 -5.35 11.59 14.59
C GLY A 63 -5.93 13.01 14.57
N PRO A 64 -5.79 13.76 15.69
CA PRO A 64 -6.37 15.10 15.81
C PRO A 64 -5.87 16.08 14.74
N VAL A 65 -4.59 15.99 14.35
CA VAL A 65 -3.97 16.88 13.34
C VAL A 65 -4.59 16.68 11.97
N GLY A 66 -4.72 15.43 11.54
CA GLY A 66 -5.31 15.16 10.25
C GLY A 66 -6.81 15.39 10.24
N THR A 67 -7.51 15.21 11.35
CA THR A 67 -8.96 15.49 11.39
C THR A 67 -9.21 16.98 11.10
N VAL A 68 -8.42 17.87 11.71
CA VAL A 68 -8.49 19.32 11.45
C VAL A 68 -8.09 19.63 10.01
N THR A 69 -6.94 19.10 9.55
CA THR A 69 -6.41 19.37 8.21
C THR A 69 -7.33 18.82 7.12
N GLY A 70 -7.77 17.58 7.24
CA GLY A 70 -8.66 16.88 6.32
C GLY A 70 -10.07 17.46 6.27
N GLY A 71 -10.60 17.96 7.40
CA GLY A 71 -11.88 18.67 7.42
C GLY A 71 -11.83 20.01 6.68
N ILE A 72 -10.79 20.81 6.93
CA ILE A 72 -10.60 22.12 6.26
C ILE A 72 -10.32 21.93 4.76
N LEU A 73 -9.40 21.01 4.41
CA LEU A 73 -9.05 20.74 3.02
C LEU A 73 -10.17 20.04 2.25
N GLY A 74 -10.89 19.12 2.88
CA GLY A 74 -12.05 18.45 2.28
C GLY A 74 -13.19 19.43 1.98
N GLY A 75 -13.46 20.37 2.89
CA GLY A 75 -14.47 21.42 2.71
C GLY A 75 -14.10 22.43 1.61
N LEU A 76 -12.84 22.91 1.60
CA LEU A 76 -12.37 23.86 0.59
C LEU A 76 -12.15 23.20 -0.79
N GLY A 77 -11.69 21.96 -0.82
CA GLY A 77 -11.47 21.19 -2.04
C GLY A 77 -12.77 20.89 -2.79
N GLY A 78 -13.87 20.62 -2.08
CA GLY A 78 -15.20 20.48 -2.68
C GLY A 78 -15.66 21.75 -3.41
N LEU A 79 -15.32 22.93 -2.87
CA LEU A 79 -15.71 24.24 -3.39
C LEU A 79 -14.94 24.64 -4.65
N VAL A 80 -13.66 24.26 -4.75
CA VAL A 80 -12.82 24.49 -5.95
C VAL A 80 -13.24 23.60 -7.12
N VAL A 81 -13.77 22.41 -6.85
CA VAL A 81 -14.17 21.41 -7.84
C VAL A 81 -15.51 21.77 -8.50
N GLU A 82 -16.42 22.37 -7.74
CA GLU A 82 -17.70 22.87 -8.26
C GLU A 82 -17.49 24.02 -9.27
N LEU A 83 -16.37 24.73 -9.19
CA LEU A 83 -16.05 25.85 -10.08
C LEU A 83 -15.50 25.44 -11.47
N HIS A 84 -15.08 24.18 -11.71
CA HIS A 84 -14.39 23.81 -12.97
C HIS A 84 -14.82 22.46 -13.60
N GLY A 85 -16.13 22.30 -13.86
CA GLY A 85 -16.75 21.11 -14.46
C GLY A 85 -16.37 20.71 -15.91
N LYS A 86 -15.19 21.05 -16.43
CA LYS A 86 -14.78 20.75 -17.82
C LYS A 86 -13.57 19.80 -17.99
N PHE A 87 -12.96 19.30 -16.92
CA PHE A 87 -11.76 18.47 -17.02
C PHE A 87 -12.01 16.95 -16.86
N ARG A 88 -12.59 16.32 -17.89
CA ARG A 88 -12.57 14.85 -18.04
C ARG A 88 -11.35 14.46 -18.89
N GLY A 89 -10.25 14.08 -18.23
CA GLY A 89 -9.06 13.54 -18.91
C GLY A 89 -7.70 13.82 -18.27
N ILE A 90 -7.64 14.49 -17.10
CA ILE A 90 -6.36 15.00 -16.57
C ILE A 90 -6.06 14.51 -15.15
N PHE A 91 -5.84 13.19 -15.02
CA PHE A 91 -5.33 12.59 -13.78
C PHE A 91 -4.02 13.23 -13.27
N PRO A 92 -3.06 13.64 -14.13
CA PRO A 92 -1.82 14.25 -13.65
C PRO A 92 -2.03 15.66 -13.07
N ALA A 93 -2.76 16.54 -13.75
CA ALA A 93 -2.95 17.92 -13.30
C ALA A 93 -3.82 18.00 -12.04
N GLY A 94 -4.81 17.13 -11.87
CA GLY A 94 -5.59 17.05 -10.64
C GLY A 94 -4.70 16.76 -9.42
N ARG A 95 -3.79 15.78 -9.55
CA ARG A 95 -2.75 15.49 -8.55
C ARG A 95 -1.86 16.71 -8.29
N VAL A 96 -1.32 17.32 -9.34
CA VAL A 96 -0.38 18.44 -9.22
C VAL A 96 -1.04 19.66 -8.57
N VAL A 97 -2.18 20.10 -9.08
CA VAL A 97 -2.91 21.26 -8.55
C VAL A 97 -3.39 20.99 -7.13
N GLY A 98 -4.05 19.84 -6.92
CA GLY A 98 -4.59 19.45 -5.63
C GLY A 98 -3.49 19.33 -4.58
N GLY A 99 -2.40 18.62 -4.86
CA GLY A 99 -1.32 18.45 -3.90
C GLY A 99 -0.50 19.72 -3.67
N THR A 100 -0.38 20.61 -4.66
CA THR A 100 0.26 21.92 -4.46
C THR A 100 -0.55 22.80 -3.52
N ILE A 101 -1.86 22.93 -3.75
CA ILE A 101 -2.77 23.70 -2.89
C ILE A 101 -2.81 23.09 -1.50
N GLY A 102 -3.01 21.77 -1.42
CA GLY A 102 -3.05 21.04 -0.16
C GLY A 102 -1.76 21.18 0.63
N GLY A 103 -0.60 21.10 -0.02
CA GLY A 103 0.71 21.27 0.63
C GLY A 103 0.92 22.68 1.18
N ALA A 104 0.54 23.71 0.41
CA ALA A 104 0.64 25.10 0.85
C ALA A 104 -0.27 25.37 2.07
N LEU A 105 -1.53 24.92 2.01
CA LEU A 105 -2.47 25.04 3.12
C LEU A 105 -2.01 24.24 4.35
N GLY A 106 -1.48 23.03 4.15
CA GLY A 106 -0.90 22.19 5.19
C GLY A 106 0.26 22.88 5.92
N ILE A 107 1.15 23.55 5.18
CA ILE A 107 2.23 24.36 5.77
C ILE A 107 1.66 25.47 6.66
N VAL A 108 0.66 26.21 6.19
CA VAL A 108 0.03 27.29 6.96
C VAL A 108 -0.60 26.75 8.24
N VAL A 109 -1.35 25.65 8.15
CA VAL A 109 -1.96 24.99 9.31
C VAL A 109 -0.90 24.54 10.32
N GLY A 110 0.17 23.89 9.85
CA GLY A 110 1.26 23.47 10.72
C GLY A 110 1.92 24.64 11.45
N SER A 111 2.17 25.75 10.75
CA SER A 111 2.71 26.98 11.36
C SER A 111 1.76 27.60 12.40
N VAL A 112 0.45 27.55 12.20
CA VAL A 112 -0.52 28.02 13.21
C VAL A 112 -0.51 27.10 14.43
N LEU A 113 -0.51 25.78 14.21
CA LEU A 113 -0.50 24.79 15.30
C LEU A 113 0.80 24.81 16.11
N ASP A 114 1.93 25.17 15.51
CA ASP A 114 3.21 25.34 16.22
C ASP A 114 3.17 26.45 17.29
N HIS A 115 2.28 27.43 17.12
CA HIS A 115 2.04 28.53 18.05
C HIS A 115 0.83 28.28 18.97
N SER A 116 0.12 27.16 18.80
CA SER A 116 -1.01 26.79 19.65
C SER A 116 -0.54 26.42 21.06
N PRO A 117 -1.30 26.78 22.13
CA PRO A 117 -1.04 26.30 23.48
C PRO A 117 -1.09 24.77 23.59
N VAL A 118 -1.92 24.13 22.77
CA VAL A 118 -1.98 22.68 22.62
C VAL A 118 -1.24 22.33 21.34
N LYS A 119 0.04 21.98 21.46
CA LYS A 119 0.87 21.54 20.33
C LYS A 119 0.61 20.06 20.05
N PRO A 120 -0.19 19.73 19.03
CA PRO A 120 -0.41 18.33 18.72
C PRO A 120 0.93 17.72 18.24
N ARG A 121 1.20 16.49 18.66
CA ARG A 121 2.41 15.76 18.26
C ARG A 121 2.02 14.72 17.21
N PRO A 122 2.56 14.77 15.98
CA PRO A 122 2.39 13.67 15.04
C PRO A 122 3.01 12.40 15.63
N SER A 123 2.51 11.24 15.23
CA SER A 123 3.15 9.98 15.61
C SER A 123 4.59 9.95 15.10
N GLU A 124 5.47 9.19 15.77
CA GLU A 124 6.86 9.06 15.35
C GLU A 124 6.98 8.51 13.92
N ALA A 125 6.14 7.54 13.57
CA ALA A 125 6.10 7.01 12.21
C ALA A 125 5.77 8.09 11.16
N LEU A 126 4.74 8.90 11.41
CA LEU A 126 4.33 9.96 10.48
C LEU A 126 5.38 11.07 10.38
N ALA A 127 6.01 11.43 11.49
CA ALA A 127 7.05 12.44 11.49
C ALA A 127 8.31 11.98 10.75
N CYS A 128 8.72 10.72 10.96
CA CYS A 128 9.83 10.10 10.24
C CYS A 128 9.55 10.06 8.74
N GLU A 129 8.30 9.76 8.34
CA GLU A 129 7.87 9.70 6.95
C GLU A 129 7.91 11.06 6.24
N THR A 130 7.71 12.14 6.99
CA THR A 130 7.54 13.50 6.44
C THR A 130 8.71 14.42 6.73
N GLN A 131 9.86 13.85 7.11
CA GLN A 131 11.01 14.61 7.58
C GLN A 131 11.75 15.36 6.47
N GLY A 132 11.72 14.84 5.24
CA GLY A 132 12.32 15.43 4.03
C GLY A 132 11.45 16.53 3.41
N PHE A 133 10.17 16.58 3.77
CA PHE A 133 9.17 17.39 3.10
C PHE A 133 9.59 18.85 3.00
N SER A 134 9.55 19.35 1.77
CA SER A 134 9.66 20.77 1.47
C SER A 134 8.75 21.13 0.32
N PHE A 135 8.21 22.35 0.32
CA PHE A 135 7.34 22.79 -0.77
C PHE A 135 8.07 22.81 -2.13
N LYS A 136 9.38 23.08 -2.12
CA LYS A 136 10.22 23.01 -3.32
C LYS A 136 10.41 21.57 -3.80
N GLY A 137 10.63 20.62 -2.88
CA GLY A 137 10.69 19.18 -3.17
C GLY A 137 9.37 18.67 -3.74
N LEU A 138 8.26 19.04 -3.10
CA LEU A 138 6.91 18.76 -3.58
C LEU A 138 6.73 19.14 -5.05
N LEU A 139 7.03 20.37 -5.45
CA LEU A 139 6.88 20.81 -6.84
C LEU A 139 7.75 20.03 -7.84
N ARG A 140 8.88 19.48 -7.39
CA ARG A 140 9.75 18.64 -8.21
C ARG A 140 9.17 17.23 -8.39
N HIS A 141 8.56 16.67 -7.35
CA HIS A 141 8.18 15.26 -7.30
C HIS A 141 6.70 14.99 -7.58
N ILE A 142 5.82 15.98 -7.36
CA ILE A 142 4.37 15.79 -7.42
C ILE A 142 3.86 15.32 -8.80
N ALA A 143 4.55 15.65 -9.88
CA ALA A 143 4.19 15.22 -11.23
C ALA A 143 4.64 13.78 -11.55
N ASP A 144 5.61 13.25 -10.82
CA ASP A 144 6.12 11.89 -11.00
C ASP A 144 5.28 10.91 -10.16
N ALA A 145 4.49 10.08 -10.83
CA ALA A 145 3.65 9.09 -10.15
C ALA A 145 4.47 7.97 -9.50
N ALA A 146 5.64 7.67 -10.08
CA ALA A 146 6.53 6.61 -9.63
C ALA A 146 7.44 7.06 -8.48
N TYR A 147 7.66 8.36 -8.30
CA TYR A 147 8.47 8.86 -7.19
C TYR A 147 7.99 8.35 -5.81
N THR A 148 8.96 8.01 -4.98
CA THR A 148 8.86 7.72 -3.54
C THR A 148 10.20 8.04 -2.90
N SER A 149 10.20 8.52 -1.65
CA SER A 149 11.40 8.69 -0.84
C SER A 149 11.89 7.38 -0.21
N HIS A 150 11.06 6.32 -0.23
CA HIS A 150 11.44 5.02 0.30
C HIS A 150 12.47 4.31 -0.60
N PRO A 151 13.54 3.76 -0.03
CA PRO A 151 14.45 2.92 -0.79
C PRO A 151 13.79 1.57 -1.09
N LYS A 152 14.10 0.99 -2.25
CA LYS A 152 13.85 -0.43 -2.50
C LYS A 152 14.63 -1.30 -1.52
N LEU A 153 14.14 -2.51 -1.27
CA LEU A 153 14.81 -3.47 -0.41
C LEU A 153 16.18 -3.85 -0.99
N SER A 154 17.19 -3.93 -0.12
CA SER A 154 18.55 -4.24 -0.53
C SER A 154 18.76 -5.73 -0.84
N GLN A 155 19.84 -6.04 -1.54
CA GLN A 155 20.35 -7.40 -1.74
C GLN A 155 20.64 -8.14 -0.43
N GLU A 156 21.10 -7.42 0.60
CA GLU A 156 21.27 -7.99 1.94
C GLU A 156 19.91 -8.43 2.53
N LYS A 157 18.89 -7.59 2.37
CA LYS A 157 17.54 -7.92 2.83
C LYS A 157 16.93 -9.09 2.06
N ALA A 158 17.18 -9.19 0.75
CA ALA A 158 16.78 -10.34 -0.05
C ALA A 158 17.42 -11.64 0.44
N ARG A 159 18.71 -11.61 0.81
CA ARG A 159 19.40 -12.77 1.40
C ARG A 159 18.84 -13.16 2.77
N GLU A 160 18.54 -12.19 3.64
CA GLU A 160 17.88 -12.43 4.93
C GLU A 160 16.51 -13.11 4.73
N ILE A 161 15.67 -12.57 3.85
CA ILE A 161 14.36 -13.15 3.51
C ILE A 161 14.52 -14.56 2.93
N GLY A 162 15.53 -14.77 2.07
CA GLY A 162 15.86 -16.08 1.50
C GLY A 162 16.17 -17.17 2.52
N GLN A 163 16.65 -16.81 3.71
CA GLN A 163 16.91 -17.76 4.81
C GLN A 163 15.63 -18.12 5.60
N LEU A 164 14.55 -17.34 5.47
CA LEU A 164 13.32 -17.50 6.24
C LEU A 164 12.23 -18.26 5.46
N VAL A 165 12.19 -18.08 4.13
CA VAL A 165 11.19 -18.68 3.25
C VAL A 165 11.33 -20.19 3.15
N ARG A 166 10.20 -20.87 2.96
CA ARG A 166 10.08 -22.30 2.67
C ARG A 166 9.16 -22.53 1.48
N PRO A 167 9.36 -23.60 0.69
CA PRO A 167 8.46 -23.93 -0.42
C PRO A 167 6.99 -23.88 0.02
N GLY A 168 6.13 -23.27 -0.80
CA GLY A 168 4.71 -23.08 -0.50
C GLY A 168 4.37 -21.84 0.35
N ASP A 169 5.37 -21.08 0.82
CA ASP A 169 5.16 -19.76 1.43
C ASP A 169 4.64 -18.75 0.39
N VAL A 170 3.80 -17.83 0.84
CA VAL A 170 3.31 -16.69 0.06
C VAL A 170 4.15 -15.46 0.38
N LEU A 171 4.74 -14.87 -0.65
CA LEU A 171 5.34 -13.56 -0.57
C LEU A 171 4.29 -12.51 -0.90
N VAL A 172 4.14 -11.53 -0.04
CA VAL A 172 3.32 -10.34 -0.28
C VAL A 172 4.26 -9.15 -0.37
N THR A 173 4.19 -8.37 -1.45
CA THR A 173 5.09 -7.24 -1.66
C THR A 173 4.32 -5.96 -1.97
N ASN A 174 4.97 -4.84 -1.74
CA ASN A 174 4.50 -3.53 -2.15
C ASN A 174 5.57 -2.85 -3.01
N ASN A 175 5.16 -2.41 -4.19
CA ASN A 175 5.95 -1.48 -5.00
C ASN A 175 5.22 -0.12 -5.07
N GLU A 176 5.71 0.83 -4.28
CA GLU A 176 5.18 2.19 -4.22
C GLU A 176 5.23 2.94 -5.56
N GLU A 177 6.03 2.50 -6.53
CA GLU A 177 6.02 3.07 -7.89
C GLU A 177 4.68 2.80 -8.61
N LEU A 178 3.90 1.81 -8.17
CA LEU A 178 2.63 1.38 -8.75
C LEU A 178 1.42 2.01 -8.07
N LEU A 179 1.49 3.30 -7.76
CA LEU A 179 0.44 4.03 -7.06
C LEU A 179 -0.95 3.89 -7.69
N ASP A 180 -1.02 3.88 -9.02
CA ASP A 180 -2.29 3.77 -9.74
C ASP A 180 -2.99 2.42 -9.49
N PHE A 181 -2.26 1.43 -8.97
CA PHE A 181 -2.80 0.17 -8.48
C PHE A 181 -3.15 0.21 -6.98
N GLU A 182 -2.35 0.89 -6.16
CA GLU A 182 -2.60 1.04 -4.72
C GLU A 182 -3.91 1.76 -4.41
N ILE A 183 -4.21 2.85 -5.13
CA ILE A 183 -5.41 3.66 -4.88
C ILE A 183 -6.69 2.83 -5.08
N PRO A 184 -6.89 2.12 -6.21
CA PRO A 184 -8.00 1.18 -6.33
C PRO A 184 -8.04 0.17 -5.18
N LEU A 185 -6.92 -0.49 -4.84
CA LEU A 185 -6.90 -1.46 -3.74
C LEU A 185 -7.34 -0.86 -2.41
N PHE A 186 -6.88 0.36 -2.10
CA PHE A 186 -7.28 1.10 -0.92
C PHE A 186 -8.80 1.36 -0.91
N LEU A 187 -9.35 1.88 -2.02
CA LEU A 187 -10.78 2.17 -2.17
C LEU A 187 -11.65 0.90 -2.09
N MET A 188 -11.10 -0.25 -2.46
CA MET A 188 -11.77 -1.56 -2.38
C MET A 188 -11.69 -2.19 -0.98
N ALA A 189 -11.35 -1.42 0.06
CA ALA A 189 -11.21 -1.86 1.45
C ALA A 189 -10.18 -2.99 1.68
N ALA A 190 -9.23 -3.14 0.73
CA ALA A 190 -8.07 -4.02 0.85
C ALA A 190 -6.91 -3.35 1.62
N GLN A 191 -7.18 -2.21 2.27
CA GLN A 191 -6.22 -1.33 2.97
C GLN A 191 -5.14 -0.71 2.08
N GLY A 192 -4.86 -1.24 0.88
CA GLY A 192 -3.88 -0.69 -0.06
C GLY A 192 -2.42 -0.84 0.38
N ASN A 193 -2.16 -1.49 1.52
CA ASN A 193 -0.81 -1.65 2.08
C ASN A 193 0.09 -2.53 1.21
N TRP A 194 -0.49 -3.39 0.38
CA TRP A 194 0.23 -4.40 -0.39
C TRP A 194 -0.33 -4.45 -1.80
N THR A 195 0.54 -4.62 -2.80
CA THR A 195 0.16 -4.52 -4.22
C THR A 195 0.32 -5.84 -4.97
N HIS A 196 1.10 -6.78 -4.45
CA HIS A 196 1.48 -7.95 -5.24
C HIS A 196 1.68 -9.18 -4.36
N THR A 197 1.53 -10.35 -4.98
CA THR A 197 1.84 -11.63 -4.33
C THR A 197 2.55 -12.58 -5.28
N ALA A 198 3.35 -13.46 -4.71
CA ALA A 198 4.03 -14.55 -5.39
C ALA A 198 4.05 -15.79 -4.49
N LEU A 199 4.21 -16.98 -5.07
CA LEU A 199 4.43 -18.22 -4.33
C LEU A 199 5.92 -18.58 -4.39
N TYR A 200 6.54 -18.88 -3.25
CA TYR A 200 7.90 -19.41 -3.23
C TYR A 200 7.90 -20.89 -3.59
N GLU A 201 8.67 -21.27 -4.61
CA GLU A 201 8.74 -22.67 -5.05
C GLU A 201 9.92 -23.45 -4.46
N GLY A 202 10.92 -22.76 -3.91
CA GLY A 202 12.20 -23.36 -3.52
C GLY A 202 13.37 -22.80 -4.31
N ASP A 203 14.59 -23.17 -3.92
CA ASP A 203 15.84 -22.86 -4.63
C ASP A 203 16.02 -21.38 -5.05
N GLY A 204 15.52 -20.45 -4.23
CA GLY A 204 15.62 -19.01 -4.50
C GLY A 204 14.73 -18.54 -5.66
N LYS A 205 13.65 -19.27 -5.98
CA LYS A 205 12.71 -18.94 -7.05
C LYS A 205 11.28 -18.75 -6.56
N VAL A 206 10.54 -17.95 -7.32
CA VAL A 206 9.12 -17.64 -7.10
C VAL A 206 8.33 -17.78 -8.38
N ILE A 207 7.04 -18.07 -8.24
CA ILE A 207 6.07 -18.09 -9.33
C ILE A 207 5.05 -16.97 -9.08
N GLU A 208 4.82 -16.13 -10.07
CA GLU A 208 3.93 -14.97 -9.97
C GLU A 208 3.28 -14.64 -11.32
N SER A 209 2.22 -13.83 -11.30
CA SER A 209 1.64 -13.24 -12.52
C SER A 209 1.96 -11.74 -12.61
N LEU A 210 2.58 -11.29 -13.69
CA LEU A 210 2.92 -9.89 -13.93
C LEU A 210 2.11 -9.30 -15.07
N GLY A 211 1.70 -8.03 -14.94
CA GLY A 211 0.86 -7.33 -15.92
C GLY A 211 1.35 -7.43 -17.37
N SER A 212 2.66 -7.35 -17.58
CA SER A 212 3.28 -7.37 -18.91
C SER A 212 3.72 -8.75 -19.41
N LYS A 213 3.85 -9.74 -18.51
CA LYS A 213 4.45 -11.05 -18.84
C LYS A 213 3.51 -12.24 -18.62
N GLY A 214 2.38 -12.04 -17.94
CA GLY A 214 1.57 -13.14 -17.46
C GLY A 214 2.28 -13.91 -16.34
N VAL A 215 2.00 -15.21 -16.24
CA VAL A 215 2.55 -16.08 -15.19
C VAL A 215 3.95 -16.55 -15.56
N ILE A 216 4.93 -16.25 -14.71
CA ILE A 216 6.35 -16.55 -14.91
C ILE A 216 6.99 -17.13 -13.65
N GLU A 217 8.13 -17.77 -13.83
CA GLU A 217 9.10 -18.04 -12.77
C GLU A 217 10.15 -16.91 -12.79
N ARG A 218 10.58 -16.44 -11.61
CA ARG A 218 11.76 -15.56 -11.49
C ARG A 218 12.47 -15.77 -10.16
N SER A 219 13.62 -15.11 -9.97
CA SER A 219 14.36 -15.22 -8.71
C SER A 219 13.65 -14.48 -7.58
N LEU A 220 13.74 -15.03 -6.37
CA LEU A 220 13.30 -14.38 -5.14
C LEU A 220 14.03 -13.05 -4.96
N ASP A 221 15.32 -13.00 -5.28
CA ASP A 221 16.12 -11.79 -5.19
C ASP A 221 15.58 -10.64 -6.05
N GLU A 222 15.22 -10.92 -7.30
CA GLU A 222 14.61 -9.94 -8.18
C GLU A 222 13.25 -9.48 -7.65
N LEU A 223 12.42 -10.40 -7.13
CA LEU A 223 11.15 -10.05 -6.48
C LEU A 223 11.39 -9.08 -5.32
N ILE A 224 12.30 -9.39 -4.40
CA ILE A 224 12.52 -8.57 -3.21
C ILE A 224 13.12 -7.20 -3.59
N THR A 225 14.18 -7.18 -4.39
CA THR A 225 14.94 -5.95 -4.69
C THR A 225 14.24 -4.98 -5.63
N THR A 226 13.16 -5.42 -6.29
CA THR A 226 12.29 -4.54 -7.09
C THR A 226 11.15 -3.91 -6.29
N ASN A 227 10.98 -4.27 -5.02
CA ASN A 227 9.90 -3.80 -4.14
C ASN A 227 10.44 -2.98 -2.97
N HIS A 228 9.56 -2.19 -2.34
CA HIS A 228 9.85 -1.34 -1.18
C HIS A 228 9.55 -2.05 0.13
N HIS A 229 8.52 -2.92 0.13
CA HIS A 229 8.13 -3.69 1.31
C HIS A 229 7.89 -5.16 0.95
N ALA A 230 8.09 -6.03 1.94
CA ALA A 230 7.86 -7.46 1.81
C ALA A 230 7.27 -8.06 3.10
N MET A 231 6.48 -9.11 2.93
CA MET A 231 5.94 -9.95 4.00
C MET A 231 5.96 -11.41 3.54
N ILE A 232 6.29 -12.30 4.47
CA ILE A 232 6.23 -13.75 4.26
C ILE A 232 5.05 -14.29 5.05
N LEU A 233 4.13 -14.96 4.38
CA LEU A 233 3.01 -15.68 4.98
C LEU A 233 3.19 -17.17 4.75
N ARG A 234 3.09 -17.97 5.82
CA ARG A 234 3.18 -19.43 5.76
C ARG A 234 1.81 -20.05 5.95
N PRO A 235 1.23 -20.68 4.91
CA PRO A 235 -0.03 -21.41 5.06
C PRO A 235 0.14 -22.65 5.94
N ALA A 236 -0.84 -22.88 6.83
CA ALA A 236 -0.92 -24.05 7.68
C ALA A 236 -1.58 -25.22 6.94
N TYR A 237 -0.91 -25.75 5.90
CA TYR A 237 -1.41 -26.89 5.14
C TYR A 237 -1.66 -28.10 6.05
N SER A 238 -2.85 -28.70 5.95
CA SER A 238 -3.19 -29.89 6.76
C SER A 238 -2.46 -31.14 6.27
N SER A 239 -2.13 -31.18 4.99
CA SER A 239 -1.39 -32.28 4.37
C SER A 239 0.10 -31.98 4.29
N PRO A 240 0.98 -32.95 4.59
CA PRO A 240 2.43 -32.79 4.41
C PRO A 240 2.84 -32.46 2.97
N ASP A 241 2.05 -32.87 1.98
CA ASP A 241 2.28 -32.60 0.54
C ASP A 241 1.60 -31.31 0.03
N GLY A 242 0.97 -30.54 0.94
CA GLY A 242 0.27 -29.31 0.61
C GLY A 242 1.15 -28.27 -0.06
N PRO A 243 2.36 -27.96 0.45
CA PRO A 243 3.29 -27.05 -0.22
C PRO A 243 3.61 -27.46 -1.66
N GLU A 244 3.92 -28.73 -1.90
CA GLU A 244 4.26 -29.26 -3.21
C GLU A 244 3.08 -29.16 -4.18
N LYS A 245 1.86 -29.51 -3.73
CA LYS A 245 0.63 -29.35 -4.51
C LYS A 245 0.33 -27.89 -4.84
N ALA A 246 0.59 -26.96 -3.91
CA ALA A 246 0.43 -25.54 -4.17
C ALA A 246 1.39 -25.06 -5.27
N ILE A 247 2.63 -25.53 -5.24
CA ILE A 247 3.65 -25.22 -6.25
C ILE A 247 3.28 -25.85 -7.59
N GLU A 248 2.87 -27.12 -7.63
CA GLU A 248 2.41 -27.79 -8.84
C GLU A 248 1.23 -27.04 -9.46
N THR A 249 0.25 -26.66 -8.63
CA THR A 249 -0.88 -25.85 -9.05
C THR A 249 -0.41 -24.53 -9.65
N ALA A 250 0.50 -23.81 -8.99
CA ALA A 250 1.07 -22.56 -9.50
C ALA A 250 1.77 -22.73 -10.85
N LYS A 251 2.54 -23.82 -11.02
CA LYS A 251 3.24 -24.16 -12.27
C LYS A 251 2.27 -24.46 -13.42
N GLY A 252 1.11 -25.05 -13.12
CA GLY A 252 0.04 -25.27 -14.10
C GLY A 252 -0.51 -24.00 -14.75
N PHE A 253 -0.19 -22.82 -14.21
CA PHE A 253 -0.53 -21.52 -14.79
C PHE A 253 0.59 -20.88 -15.61
N LEU A 254 1.79 -21.44 -15.68
CA LEU A 254 2.92 -20.83 -16.40
C LEU A 254 2.57 -20.49 -17.85
N GLY A 255 2.96 -19.27 -18.27
CA GLY A 255 2.67 -18.74 -19.61
C GLY A 255 1.25 -18.18 -19.80
N ARG A 256 0.34 -18.33 -18.82
CA ARG A 256 -1.00 -17.76 -18.93
C ARG A 256 -0.94 -16.22 -18.86
N PRO A 257 -1.72 -15.51 -19.71
CA PRO A 257 -1.74 -14.06 -19.72
C PRO A 257 -2.30 -13.44 -18.43
N TYR A 258 -1.91 -12.20 -18.16
CA TYR A 258 -2.40 -11.45 -17.02
C TYR A 258 -3.88 -11.07 -17.16
N ASP A 259 -4.66 -11.17 -16.08
CA ASP A 259 -6.05 -10.71 -16.06
C ASP A 259 -6.17 -9.26 -15.55
N GLY A 260 -6.15 -8.29 -16.47
CA GLY A 260 -6.39 -6.89 -16.13
C GLY A 260 -7.84 -6.55 -15.73
N LYS A 261 -8.77 -7.50 -15.79
CA LYS A 261 -10.17 -7.32 -15.35
C LYS A 261 -10.42 -7.82 -13.93
N PHE A 262 -9.44 -8.46 -13.30
CA PHE A 262 -9.52 -8.97 -11.93
C PHE A 262 -10.71 -9.91 -11.69
N SER A 263 -11.00 -10.78 -12.65
CA SER A 263 -12.19 -11.63 -12.71
C SER A 263 -11.87 -13.09 -12.40
N LEU A 264 -12.40 -13.60 -11.28
CA LEU A 264 -12.25 -14.99 -10.85
C LEU A 264 -13.08 -16.02 -11.66
N LYS A 265 -13.65 -15.64 -12.81
CA LYS A 265 -14.60 -16.46 -13.57
C LYS A 265 -13.93 -17.47 -14.53
N SER A 266 -12.70 -17.21 -14.93
CA SER A 266 -11.97 -18.06 -15.87
C SER A 266 -10.55 -18.30 -15.36
N ASP A 267 -9.98 -19.38 -15.88
CA ASP A 267 -8.61 -19.80 -15.65
C ASP A 267 -7.69 -19.42 -16.82
N ASP A 268 -8.23 -18.90 -17.93
CA ASP A 268 -7.47 -18.52 -19.14
C ASP A 268 -6.51 -17.36 -18.91
N LYS A 269 -6.83 -16.50 -17.92
CA LYS A 269 -6.05 -15.35 -17.49
C LYS A 269 -6.08 -15.31 -15.98
N VAL A 270 -4.98 -14.89 -15.36
CA VAL A 270 -4.91 -14.72 -13.91
C VAL A 270 -4.09 -13.50 -13.55
N TYR A 271 -4.56 -12.71 -12.58
CA TYR A 271 -3.73 -11.67 -11.96
C TYR A 271 -2.92 -12.24 -10.80
N CYS A 272 -1.93 -11.48 -10.31
CA CYS A 272 -0.98 -11.93 -9.29
C CYS A 272 -1.62 -12.57 -8.07
N ILE A 273 -2.57 -11.86 -7.46
CA ILE A 273 -3.22 -12.27 -6.21
C ILE A 273 -4.15 -13.47 -6.41
N GLU A 274 -4.86 -13.54 -7.55
CA GLU A 274 -5.66 -14.71 -7.91
C GLU A 274 -4.79 -15.95 -8.16
N HIS A 275 -3.67 -15.79 -8.87
CA HIS A 275 -2.74 -16.88 -9.14
C HIS A 275 -2.24 -17.50 -7.82
N THR A 276 -1.77 -16.66 -6.90
CA THR A 276 -1.34 -17.12 -5.57
C THR A 276 -2.49 -17.76 -4.80
N TYR A 277 -3.71 -17.21 -4.90
CA TYR A 277 -4.88 -17.78 -4.22
C TYR A 277 -5.22 -19.18 -4.74
N LYS A 278 -5.27 -19.36 -6.06
CA LYS A 278 -5.53 -20.67 -6.68
C LYS A 278 -4.44 -21.67 -6.31
N ALA A 279 -3.17 -21.25 -6.31
CA ALA A 279 -2.06 -22.08 -5.87
C ALA A 279 -2.22 -22.57 -4.42
N VAL A 280 -2.41 -21.65 -3.47
CA VAL A 280 -2.60 -21.99 -2.05
C VAL A 280 -3.84 -22.88 -1.85
N LYS A 281 -4.94 -22.63 -2.58
CA LYS A 281 -6.13 -23.51 -2.54
C LYS A 281 -5.90 -24.89 -3.13
N GLY A 282 -4.98 -25.05 -4.09
CA GLY A 282 -4.59 -26.34 -4.63
C GLY A 282 -3.84 -27.21 -3.62
N GLY A 283 -3.00 -26.59 -2.78
CA GLY A 283 -2.29 -27.26 -1.68
C GLY A 283 -3.11 -27.43 -0.40
N GLY A 284 -4.02 -26.49 -0.13
CA GLY A 284 -4.84 -26.42 1.08
C GLY A 284 -6.29 -26.03 0.77
N PRO A 285 -7.10 -26.94 0.21
CA PRO A 285 -8.52 -26.68 -0.08
C PRO A 285 -9.34 -26.41 1.18
N GLU A 286 -8.84 -26.73 2.37
CA GLU A 286 -9.43 -26.44 3.67
C GLU A 286 -9.12 -25.03 4.20
N LEU A 287 -8.05 -24.37 3.71
CA LEU A 287 -7.62 -23.06 4.20
C LEU A 287 -8.73 -22.00 3.99
N ARG A 288 -9.01 -21.22 5.04
CA ARG A 288 -10.10 -20.22 5.09
C ARG A 288 -9.68 -18.89 4.46
N LEU A 289 -9.43 -18.94 3.17
CA LEU A 289 -9.17 -17.77 2.34
C LEU A 289 -10.49 -17.23 1.78
N SER A 290 -10.94 -16.07 2.26
CA SER A 290 -12.20 -15.47 1.84
C SER A 290 -11.97 -14.32 0.84
N PRO A 291 -12.36 -14.48 -0.45
CA PRO A 291 -12.41 -13.38 -1.39
C PRO A 291 -13.36 -12.29 -0.88
N THR A 292 -13.03 -11.02 -1.16
CA THR A 292 -13.91 -9.88 -0.86
C THR A 292 -14.89 -9.68 -2.01
N LYS A 293 -16.09 -9.16 -1.75
CA LYS A 293 -17.03 -8.77 -2.80
C LYS A 293 -16.84 -7.30 -3.16
N LEU A 294 -16.56 -7.03 -4.42
CA LEU A 294 -16.50 -5.70 -4.99
C LEU A 294 -17.62 -5.55 -6.03
N PHE A 295 -18.55 -4.62 -5.80
CA PHE A 295 -19.74 -4.44 -6.65
C PHE A 295 -20.48 -5.75 -6.96
N GLY A 296 -20.52 -6.66 -5.97
CA GLY A 296 -21.15 -7.98 -6.10
C GLY A 296 -20.26 -9.08 -6.71
N TYR A 297 -19.10 -8.74 -7.26
CA TYR A 297 -18.16 -9.70 -7.85
C TYR A 297 -17.09 -10.12 -6.83
N PRO A 298 -16.74 -11.42 -6.75
CA PRO A 298 -15.67 -11.85 -5.88
C PRO A 298 -14.32 -11.43 -6.47
N VAL A 299 -13.48 -10.83 -5.62
CA VAL A 299 -12.10 -10.43 -5.92
C VAL A 299 -11.20 -10.88 -4.78
N VAL A 300 -10.01 -11.38 -5.12
CA VAL A 300 -8.99 -11.71 -4.12
C VAL A 300 -8.08 -10.51 -4.01
N THR A 301 -7.75 -10.12 -2.77
CA THR A 301 -6.82 -9.03 -2.48
C THR A 301 -5.76 -9.55 -1.51
N PRO A 302 -4.62 -8.84 -1.31
CA PRO A 302 -3.63 -9.30 -0.34
C PRO A 302 -4.20 -9.49 1.07
N LYS A 303 -5.23 -8.70 1.43
CA LYS A 303 -5.98 -8.85 2.67
C LYS A 303 -6.54 -10.28 2.85
N THR A 304 -6.95 -10.95 1.78
CA THR A 304 -7.46 -12.34 1.82
C THR A 304 -6.47 -13.29 2.49
N PHE A 305 -5.17 -13.07 2.29
CA PHE A 305 -4.13 -13.87 2.93
C PHE A 305 -3.80 -13.35 4.34
N ILE A 306 -3.62 -12.03 4.48
CA ILE A 306 -3.13 -11.40 5.71
C ILE A 306 -4.09 -11.60 6.89
N VAL A 307 -5.40 -11.57 6.66
CA VAL A 307 -6.40 -11.75 7.73
C VAL A 307 -6.81 -13.19 7.94
N SER A 308 -6.28 -14.12 7.15
CA SER A 308 -6.59 -15.53 7.29
C SER A 308 -5.99 -16.06 8.58
N PRO A 309 -6.77 -16.73 9.44
CA PRO A 309 -6.24 -17.38 10.64
C PRO A 309 -5.36 -18.60 10.32
N ASP A 310 -5.42 -19.09 9.08
CA ASP A 310 -4.68 -20.28 8.65
C ASP A 310 -3.34 -19.94 7.99
N LEU A 311 -2.95 -18.65 7.98
CA LEU A 311 -1.66 -18.18 7.49
C LEU A 311 -0.91 -17.47 8.62
N GLN A 312 0.31 -17.92 8.90
CA GLN A 312 1.17 -17.29 9.89
C GLN A 312 2.07 -16.24 9.23
N VAL A 313 2.16 -15.04 9.82
CA VAL A 313 3.18 -14.05 9.43
C VAL A 313 4.53 -14.52 9.95
N ILE A 314 5.46 -14.83 9.05
CA ILE A 314 6.83 -15.24 9.39
C ILE A 314 7.76 -14.02 9.46
N TYR A 315 7.54 -13.05 8.58
CA TYR A 315 8.36 -11.85 8.44
C TYR A 315 7.53 -10.71 7.86
N SER A 316 7.81 -9.47 8.25
CA SER A 316 7.27 -8.30 7.58
C SER A 316 8.18 -7.08 7.78
N THR A 317 8.39 -6.33 6.72
CA THR A 317 8.99 -4.98 6.81
C THR A 317 7.99 -3.94 7.32
N GLY A 318 6.71 -4.31 7.45
CA GLY A 318 5.59 -3.38 7.58
C GLY A 318 5.28 -2.71 6.24
N SER A 319 4.03 -2.34 6.03
CA SER A 319 3.64 -1.45 4.94
C SER A 319 2.35 -0.75 5.28
N SER A 320 2.23 0.53 4.93
CA SER A 320 1.06 1.34 5.23
C SER A 320 0.75 2.21 4.04
N PHE A 321 -0.43 2.02 3.43
CA PHE A 321 -0.85 2.80 2.27
C PHE A 321 -0.65 4.30 2.49
N PHE A 322 -1.03 4.84 3.65
CA PHE A 322 -0.88 6.26 3.91
C PHE A 322 0.57 6.71 4.03
N LEU A 323 1.43 5.95 4.70
CA LEU A 323 2.85 6.32 4.80
C LEU A 323 3.52 6.20 3.43
N ASN A 324 3.31 5.09 2.73
CA ASN A 324 3.77 4.87 1.35
C ASN A 324 3.21 5.93 0.37
N TYR A 325 2.04 6.48 0.65
CA TYR A 325 1.48 7.56 -0.16
C TYR A 325 2.14 8.91 0.14
N LEU A 326 2.46 9.15 1.41
CA LEU A 326 3.13 10.39 1.84
C LEU A 326 4.59 10.46 1.40
N SER A 327 5.29 9.32 1.30
CA SER A 327 6.65 9.22 0.75
C SER A 327 6.80 9.85 -0.65
N LYS A 328 5.67 10.01 -1.37
CA LYS A 328 5.61 10.61 -2.71
C LYS A 328 5.68 12.13 -2.73
N PHE A 329 5.57 12.75 -1.56
CA PHE A 329 5.53 14.20 -1.39
C PHE A 329 6.70 14.71 -0.54
N ASP A 330 7.46 13.81 0.09
CA ASP A 330 8.65 14.10 0.89
C ASP A 330 9.80 14.68 0.05
#